data_AF-A0A7K9DL35-F1
#
_entry.id   AF-A0A7K9DL35-F1
#
_cell.length_a   1.000
_cell.length_b   1.000
_cell.length_c   1.000
_cell.angle_alpha   90.00
_cell.angle_beta   90.00
_cell.angle_gamma   90.00
#
_symmetry.space_group_name_H-M   'P 1'
#
loop_
_entity.id
_entity.type
_entity.pdbx_description
1 polymer ?
#
loop_
_entity_poly.entity_id
_entity_poly.type
_entity_poly.pdbx_seq_one_letter_code
_entity_poly.pdbx_strand_id
1 'polypeptide(L)'
;PSLPQAEGMSEPGNGYLTTHVLNTATGLPAAGLALQLARLEEPELRWMELAQRWTGEDGRCGPLLAPGQVKAGTYKLRFETAVYWQGLGQASFYPFVEV
;
A
#
# COMPACT_ATOMS: atom_id res chain seq x y z
N PRO A 1 -51.07 7.31 2.87
CA PRO A 1 -49.94 8.20 3.20
C PRO A 1 -48.78 7.40 3.80
N SER A 2 -47.79 7.08 2.96
CA SER A 2 -46.69 6.16 3.25
C SER A 2 -45.55 6.87 3.98
N LEU A 3 -45.02 6.21 5.02
CA LEU A 3 -43.86 6.59 5.84
C LEU A 3 -42.54 6.61 5.02
N PRO A 4 -41.48 7.29 5.52
CA PRO A 4 -40.43 7.88 4.68
C PRO A 4 -39.43 6.85 4.16
N GLN A 5 -38.94 7.10 2.95
CA GLN A 5 -37.78 6.41 2.38
C GLN A 5 -36.55 6.71 3.24
N ALA A 6 -35.89 5.67 3.72
CA ALA A 6 -34.54 5.77 4.24
C ALA A 6 -33.62 6.16 3.08
N GLU A 7 -33.21 7.42 3.04
CA GLU A 7 -32.07 7.85 2.24
C GLU A 7 -30.84 7.11 2.77
N GLY A 8 -30.41 6.09 2.02
CA GLY A 8 -29.11 5.46 2.22
C GLY A 8 -28.03 6.49 1.89
N MET A 9 -27.61 7.24 2.91
CA MET A 9 -26.39 8.03 2.87
C MET A 9 -25.24 7.06 2.63
N SER A 10 -24.72 6.99 1.41
CA SER A 10 -23.46 6.31 1.14
C SER A 10 -22.38 7.10 1.89
N GLU A 11 -21.99 6.64 3.08
CA GLU A 11 -20.85 7.21 3.78
C GLU A 11 -19.64 7.18 2.84
N PRO A 12 -18.85 8.27 2.74
CA PRO A 12 -17.67 8.30 1.90
C PRO A 12 -16.78 7.11 2.27
N GLY A 13 -16.52 6.25 1.29
CA GLY A 13 -15.91 4.94 1.48
C GLY A 13 -14.70 4.98 2.40
N ASN A 14 -14.87 4.42 3.60
CA ASN A 14 -13.81 4.32 4.59
C ASN A 14 -12.89 3.12 4.28
N GLY A 15 -12.33 3.13 3.06
CA GLY A 15 -11.40 2.10 2.62
C GLY A 15 -10.07 2.22 3.35
N TYR A 16 -9.51 1.09 3.77
CA TYR A 16 -8.16 1.02 4.34
C TYR A 16 -7.26 0.23 3.40
N LEU A 17 -6.09 0.78 3.10
CA LEU A 17 -5.03 0.07 2.40
C LEU A 17 -3.89 -0.22 3.37
N THR A 18 -3.57 -1.49 3.52
CA THR A 18 -2.51 -2.00 4.40
C THR A 18 -1.69 -3.04 3.66
N THR A 19 -0.45 -3.25 4.07
CA THR A 19 0.39 -4.34 3.56
C THR A 19 1.07 -5.09 4.71
N HIS A 20 1.49 -6.32 4.43
CA HIS A 20 2.29 -7.16 5.31
C HIS A 20 3.32 -7.89 4.47
N VAL A 21 4.59 -7.74 4.83
CA VAL A 21 5.72 -8.27 4.07
C VAL A 21 6.47 -9.27 4.95
N LEU A 22 6.68 -10.48 4.41
CA LEU A 22 7.36 -11.58 5.09
C LEU A 22 8.65 -11.92 4.33
N ASN A 23 9.76 -12.05 5.07
CA ASN A 23 10.98 -12.65 4.54
C ASN A 23 10.89 -14.17 4.66
N THR A 24 10.55 -14.83 3.55
CA THR A 24 10.36 -16.28 3.53
C THR A 24 11.65 -17.08 3.64
N ALA A 25 12.83 -16.48 3.39
CA ALA A 25 14.11 -17.16 3.55
C ALA A 25 14.46 -17.40 5.03
N THR A 26 14.04 -16.50 5.92
CA THR A 26 14.26 -16.59 7.37
C THR A 26 13.00 -16.99 8.14
N GLY A 27 11.82 -16.89 7.51
CA GLY A 27 10.53 -17.07 8.16
C GLY A 27 10.12 -15.91 9.07
N LEU A 28 10.83 -14.78 9.01
CA LEU A 28 10.61 -13.61 9.86
C LEU A 28 9.93 -12.47 9.07
N PRO A 29 9.22 -11.54 9.75
CA PRO A 29 8.70 -10.36 9.10
C PRO A 29 9.82 -9.51 8.48
N ALA A 30 9.55 -8.90 7.32
CA ALA A 30 10.50 -8.02 6.67
C ALA A 30 10.38 -6.61 7.26
N ALA A 31 11.07 -6.36 8.37
CA ALA A 31 11.07 -5.07 9.04
C ALA A 31 11.94 -4.03 8.31
N GLY A 32 11.51 -2.76 8.31
CA GLY A 32 12.27 -1.65 7.74
C GLY A 32 12.33 -1.64 6.20
N LEU A 33 11.52 -2.45 5.52
CA LEU A 33 11.43 -2.46 4.07
C LEU A 33 10.69 -1.20 3.58
N ALA A 34 11.35 -0.44 2.71
CA ALA A 34 10.77 0.77 2.12
C ALA A 34 9.75 0.42 1.02
N LEU A 35 8.64 1.14 1.00
CA LEU A 35 7.61 1.01 -0.03
C LEU A 35 7.00 2.36 -0.42
N GLN A 36 6.56 2.45 -1.67
CA GLN A 36 5.88 3.61 -2.23
C GLN A 36 4.50 3.20 -2.74
N LEU A 37 3.49 4.01 -2.42
CA LEU A 37 2.14 3.90 -2.96
C LEU A 37 1.95 4.96 -4.03
N ALA A 38 1.51 4.55 -5.21
CA ALA A 38 1.08 5.43 -6.28
C ALA A 38 -0.34 5.08 -6.72
N ARG A 39 -1.01 6.04 -7.37
CA ARG A 39 -2.28 5.83 -8.05
C ARG A 39 -2.17 6.29 -9.49
N LEU A 40 -2.81 5.56 -10.41
CA LEU A 40 -2.91 5.95 -11.80
C LEU A 40 -3.94 7.08 -11.93
N GLU A 41 -3.51 8.19 -12.52
CA GLU A 41 -4.39 9.32 -12.84
C GLU A 41 -4.88 9.19 -14.28
N GLU A 42 -6.19 9.37 -14.46
CA GLU A 42 -6.86 9.45 -15.75
C GLU A 42 -7.22 10.90 -16.08
N PRO A 43 -7.22 11.31 -17.36
CA PRO A 43 -7.02 10.48 -18.56
C PRO A 43 -5.55 10.30 -18.98
N GLU A 44 -4.60 10.95 -18.31
CA GLU A 44 -3.20 11.02 -18.72
C GLU A 44 -2.39 9.72 -18.50
N LEU A 45 -2.99 8.72 -17.82
CA LEU A 45 -2.38 7.43 -17.47
C LEU A 45 -1.02 7.58 -16.79
N ARG A 46 -0.91 8.57 -15.89
CA ARG A 46 0.31 8.86 -15.13
C ARG A 46 0.23 8.29 -13.72
N TRP A 47 1.28 7.63 -13.26
CA TRP A 47 1.40 7.26 -11.85
C TRP A 47 1.75 8.49 -11.00
N MET A 48 0.85 8.87 -10.09
CA MET A 48 1.08 9.88 -9.07
C MET A 48 1.43 9.20 -7.75
N GLU A 49 2.59 9.52 -7.17
CA GLU A 49 2.95 9.06 -5.84
C GLU A 49 2.03 9.69 -4.80
N LEU A 50 1.49 8.87 -3.90
CA LEU A 50 0.62 9.28 -2.81
C LEU A 50 1.32 9.21 -1.45
N ALA A 51 2.21 8.22 -1.26
CA ALA A 51 2.91 8.02 0.01
C ALA A 51 4.18 7.20 -0.15
N GLN A 52 5.19 7.50 0.66
CA GLN A 52 6.33 6.64 0.94
C GLN A 52 6.31 6.21 2.41
N ARG A 53 6.56 4.93 2.70
CA ARG A 53 6.51 4.33 4.03
C ARG A 53 7.54 3.23 4.20
N TRP A 54 7.64 2.73 5.43
CA TRP A 54 8.45 1.56 5.81
C TRP A 54 7.60 0.57 6.58
N THR A 55 7.90 -0.72 6.45
CA THR A 55 7.30 -1.76 7.30
C THR A 55 7.84 -1.67 8.73
N GLY A 56 6.97 -1.92 9.70
CA GLY A 56 7.33 -2.04 11.12
C GLY A 56 8.03 -3.36 11.45
N GLU A 57 8.32 -3.58 12.73
CA GLU A 57 8.98 -4.80 13.22
C GLU A 57 8.19 -6.08 12.94
N ASP A 58 6.86 -5.98 12.87
CA ASP A 58 5.96 -7.07 12.50
C ASP A 58 5.79 -7.22 10.98
N GLY A 59 6.58 -6.50 10.17
CA GLY A 59 6.53 -6.51 8.72
C GLY A 59 5.30 -5.83 8.12
N ARG A 60 4.44 -5.22 8.94
CA ARG A 60 3.21 -4.55 8.48
C ARG A 60 3.47 -3.08 8.19
N CYS A 61 2.65 -2.52 7.30
CA CYS A 61 2.57 -1.08 7.10
C CYS A 61 1.12 -0.69 6.84
N GLY A 62 0.57 0.20 7.67
CA GLY A 62 -0.81 0.65 7.52
C GLY A 62 -1.30 1.50 8.69
N PRO A 63 -2.34 2.33 8.47
CA PRO A 63 -2.97 2.58 7.16
C PRO A 63 -2.06 3.40 6.24
N LEU A 64 -1.98 3.03 4.96
CA LEU A 64 -1.09 3.66 3.97
C LEU A 64 -1.58 5.05 3.53
N LEU A 65 -2.89 5.27 3.60
CA LEU A 65 -3.58 6.55 3.38
C LEU A 65 -4.49 6.85 4.57
N ALA A 66 -4.78 8.13 4.80
CA ALA A 66 -5.71 8.50 5.87
C ALA A 66 -7.13 8.00 5.54
N PRO A 67 -7.98 7.77 6.57
CA PRO A 67 -9.39 7.44 6.37
C PRO A 67 -10.07 8.38 5.37
N GLY A 68 -10.86 7.83 4.45
CA GLY A 68 -11.56 8.59 3.39
C GLY A 68 -10.67 9.09 2.24
N GLN A 69 -9.35 8.86 2.26
CA GLN A 69 -8.46 9.20 1.13
C GLN A 69 -8.33 8.08 0.09
N VAL A 70 -8.74 6.85 0.44
CA VAL A 70 -8.84 5.76 -0.54
C VAL A 70 -10.03 6.01 -1.45
N LYS A 71 -9.73 6.32 -2.70
CA LYS A 71 -10.73 6.50 -3.77
C LYS A 71 -10.69 5.31 -4.73
N ALA A 72 -11.78 5.04 -5.43
CA ALA A 72 -11.78 4.05 -6.52
C ALA A 72 -10.72 4.42 -7.58
N GLY A 73 -10.07 3.41 -8.15
CA GLY A 73 -9.03 3.57 -9.15
C GLY A 73 -7.94 2.51 -9.04
N THR A 74 -6.94 2.59 -9.92
CA THR A 74 -5.81 1.67 -9.95
C THR A 74 -4.67 2.19 -9.09
N TYR A 75 -4.20 1.37 -8.17
CA TYR A 75 -3.05 1.68 -7.30
C TYR A 75 -1.88 0.79 -7.67
N LYS A 76 -0.69 1.23 -7.25
CA LYS A 76 0.55 0.48 -7.37
C LYS A 76 1.35 0.61 -6.10
N LEU A 77 1.80 -0.54 -5.57
CA LEU A 77 2.73 -0.60 -4.45
C LEU A 77 4.09 -1.05 -4.96
N ARG A 78 5.10 -0.19 -4.79
CA ARG A 78 6.48 -0.48 -5.12
C ARG A 78 7.26 -0.80 -3.85
N PHE A 79 7.86 -1.97 -3.79
CA PHE A 79 8.68 -2.46 -2.68
C PHE A 79 10.16 -2.43 -3.07
N GLU A 80 11.00 -1.76 -2.29
CA GLU A 80 12.44 -1.62 -2.56
C GLU A 80 13.22 -2.86 -2.08
N THR A 81 13.00 -3.98 -2.75
CA THR A 81 13.53 -5.29 -2.35
C THR A 81 15.06 -5.36 -2.38
N ALA A 82 15.72 -4.72 -3.35
CA ALA A 82 17.19 -4.73 -3.37
C ALA A 82 17.79 -3.97 -2.19
N VAL A 83 17.23 -2.81 -1.83
CA VAL A 83 17.70 -2.03 -0.67
C VAL A 83 17.53 -2.84 0.61
N TYR A 84 16.38 -3.50 0.78
CA TYR A 84 16.13 -4.38 1.92
C TYR A 84 17.16 -5.51 2.03
N TRP A 85 17.38 -6.26 0.95
CA TRP A 85 18.34 -7.37 0.96
C TRP A 85 19.80 -6.90 1.12
N GLN A 86 20.15 -5.76 0.52
CA GLN A 86 21.47 -5.16 0.69
C GLN A 86 21.73 -4.79 2.16
N GLY A 87 20.72 -4.28 2.86
CA GLY A 87 20.79 -4.03 4.31
C GLY A 87 21.05 -5.29 5.15
N LEU A 88 20.71 -6.47 4.61
CA LEU A 88 20.99 -7.79 5.20
C LEU A 88 22.29 -8.42 4.68
N GLY A 89 23.07 -7.71 3.87
CA GLY A 89 24.31 -8.22 3.28
C GLY A 89 24.10 -9.25 2.17
N GLN A 90 22.92 -9.28 1.54
CA GLN A 90 22.59 -10.21 0.46
C GLN A 90 22.22 -9.46 -0.82
N ALA A 91 22.47 -10.09 -1.97
CA ALA A 91 22.00 -9.58 -3.25
C ALA A 91 20.54 -9.97 -3.47
N SER A 92 19.76 -9.06 -4.05
CA SER A 92 18.42 -9.36 -4.55
C SER A 92 18.46 -9.60 -6.05
N PHE A 93 17.74 -10.62 -6.52
CA PHE A 93 17.52 -10.81 -7.96
C PHE A 93 16.57 -9.73 -8.52
N TYR A 94 15.58 -9.32 -7.74
CA TYR A 94 14.64 -8.27 -8.10
C TYR A 94 15.12 -6.92 -7.55
N PRO A 95 15.41 -5.92 -8.40
CA PRO A 95 15.82 -4.59 -7.93
C PRO A 95 14.72 -3.94 -7.07
N PHE A 96 13.47 -4.17 -7.46
CA PHE A 96 12.26 -3.79 -6.76
C PHE A 96 11.12 -4.70 -7.24
N VAL A 97 9.98 -4.67 -6.55
CA VAL A 97 8.75 -5.35 -6.97
C VAL A 97 7.61 -4.34 -6.99
N GLU A 98 6.82 -4.32 -8.06
CA GLU A 98 5.58 -3.53 -8.13
C GLU A 98 4.38 -4.48 -8.17
N VAL A 99 3.35 -4.18 -7.38
CA VAL A 99 2.06 -4.89 -7.32
C VAL A 99 0.94 -3.91 -7.67
#